data_AF-O79960-F1
#
_entry.id   AF-O79960-F1
#
_cell.length_a   1.000
_cell.length_b   1.000
_cell.length_c   1.000
_cell.angle_alpha   90.00
_cell.angle_beta   90.00
_cell.angle_gamma   90.00
#
_symmetry.space_group_name_H-M   'P 1'
#
loop_
_entity.id
_entity.type
_entity.pdbx_description
1 polymer ?
#
loop_
_entity_poly.entity_id
_entity_poly.type
_entity_poly.pdbx_seq_one_letter_code
_entity_poly.pdbx_strand_id
1 'polypeptide(L)'
;MGFQWYWVYFIFGETTIFSNLILESDYMIGDLRLLQCNNVLTLLSLVIYKLWLSAVDVIHSFAVSSLGIKVDWIPGRCNELVLFSSNNATVYGQCSELCGVLHGFMPI
;
A
#
# COMPACT_ATOMS: atom_id res chain seq x y z
N MET A 1 -6.26 -1.98 -4.20
CA MET A 1 -6.22 -2.24 -5.65
C MET A 1 -4.96 -1.67 -6.26
N GLY A 2 -4.22 -2.48 -7.01
CA GLY A 2 -2.90 -2.12 -7.54
C GLY A 2 -2.97 -1.69 -8.99
N PHE A 3 -2.23 -0.64 -9.31
CA PHE A 3 -2.12 -0.03 -10.62
C PHE A 3 -0.66 0.30 -10.90
N GLN A 4 -0.29 0.43 -12.17
CA GLN A 4 0.96 1.00 -12.64
C GLN A 4 0.91 2.53 -12.47
N TRP A 5 1.62 3.16 -11.53
CA TRP A 5 2.41 2.62 -10.42
C TRP A 5 2.00 3.31 -9.12
N TYR A 6 0.82 2.95 -8.62
CA TYR A 6 0.19 3.54 -7.46
C TYR A 6 -0.85 2.59 -6.85
N TRP A 7 -1.36 2.95 -5.67
CA TRP A 7 -2.33 2.14 -4.95
C TRP A 7 -3.65 2.90 -4.77
N VAL A 8 -4.76 2.18 -4.84
CA VAL A 8 -6.08 2.70 -4.49
C VAL A 8 -6.67 1.87 -3.36
N TYR A 9 -7.01 2.53 -2.27
CA TYR A 9 -7.68 1.93 -1.11
C TYR A 9 -9.16 2.32 -1.13
N PHE A 10 -10.04 1.32 -1.08
CA PHE A 10 -11.48 1.51 -0.99
C PHE A 10 -11.93 1.21 0.43
N ILE A 11 -12.44 2.22 1.13
CA ILE A 11 -12.99 2.08 2.47
C ILE A 11 -14.51 2.09 2.33
N PHE A 12 -15.15 0.96 2.60
CA PHE A 12 -16.60 0.80 2.44
C PHE A 12 -17.37 1.81 3.28
N GLY A 13 -18.27 2.56 2.64
CA GLY A 13 -19.12 3.54 3.32
C GLY A 13 -18.45 4.89 3.61
N GLU A 14 -17.19 5.07 3.20
CA GLU A 14 -16.44 6.31 3.45
C GLU A 14 -15.86 6.88 2.15
N THR A 15 -14.57 6.66 1.93
CA THR A 15 -13.78 7.38 0.94
C THR A 15 -12.89 6.44 0.14
N THR A 16 -12.48 6.91 -1.04
CA THR A 16 -11.47 6.26 -1.87
C THR A 16 -10.17 7.04 -1.75
N ILE A 17 -9.09 6.36 -1.42
CA ILE A 17 -7.77 6.98 -1.23
C ILE A 17 -6.88 6.59 -2.41
N PHE A 18 -6.32 7.60 -3.09
CA PHE A 18 -5.31 7.43 -4.13
C PHE A 18 -3.93 7.72 -3.55
N SER A 19 -3.09 6.69 -3.47
CA SER A 19 -1.78 6.75 -2.82
C SER A 19 -0.67 6.60 -3.86
N ASN A 20 0.10 7.67 -4.04
CA ASN A 20 1.23 7.77 -4.96
C ASN A 20 2.49 8.18 -4.19
N LEU A 21 3.66 7.85 -4.73
CA LEU A 21 4.91 8.45 -4.27
C LEU A 21 4.84 9.98 -4.37
N ILE A 22 5.31 10.69 -3.34
CA ILE A 22 5.41 12.15 -3.38
C ILE A 22 6.47 12.63 -4.39
N LEU A 23 6.31 13.87 -4.88
CA LEU A 23 7.29 14.47 -5.78
C LEU A 23 8.58 14.80 -5.02
N GLU A 24 9.70 14.86 -5.75
CA GLU A 24 11.00 15.22 -5.15
C GLU A 24 10.99 16.60 -4.48
N SER A 25 10.15 17.53 -4.97
CA SER A 25 9.97 18.86 -4.39
C SER A 25 9.24 18.87 -3.05
N ASP A 26 8.52 17.80 -2.73
CA ASP A 26 7.54 17.78 -1.63
C ASP A 26 8.12 17.12 -0.36
N TYR A 27 9.34 16.57 -0.44
CA TYR A 27 10.02 15.99 0.72
C TYR A 27 10.35 17.07 1.75
N MET A 28 10.03 16.78 3.01
CA MET A 28 10.43 17.55 4.16
C MET A 28 11.68 16.96 4.82
N ILE A 29 12.34 17.77 5.65
CA ILE A 29 13.49 17.30 6.44
C ILE A 29 13.03 16.16 7.36
N GLY A 30 13.67 15.00 7.23
CA GLY A 30 13.35 13.79 8.01
C GLY A 30 12.53 12.76 7.24
N ASP A 31 12.01 13.10 6.06
CA ASP A 31 11.28 12.14 5.23
C ASP A 31 12.18 11.06 4.64
N LEU A 32 11.60 9.88 4.46
CA LEU A 32 12.26 8.74 3.85
C LEU A 32 12.05 8.77 2.33
N ARG A 33 13.13 9.00 1.59
CA ARG A 33 13.12 8.99 0.12
C ARG A 33 12.57 7.64 -0.40
N LEU A 34 11.70 7.70 -1.40
CA LEU A 34 11.02 6.55 -2.03
C LEU A 34 10.02 5.78 -1.16
N LEU A 35 9.79 6.21 0.07
CA LEU A 35 8.83 5.56 0.98
C LEU A 35 7.63 6.45 1.32
N GLN A 36 7.69 7.74 1.01
CA GLN A 36 6.58 8.64 1.31
C GLN A 36 5.49 8.66 0.24
N CYS A 37 4.28 8.46 0.70
CA CYS A 37 3.05 8.55 -0.07
C CYS A 37 2.38 9.91 0.16
N ASN A 38 1.73 10.45 -0.87
CA ASN A 38 0.94 11.68 -0.73
C ASN A 38 -0.30 11.49 0.17
N ASN A 39 -0.92 10.31 0.11
CA ASN A 39 -2.01 9.89 0.98
C ASN A 39 -1.68 8.53 1.57
N VAL A 40 -1.91 8.38 2.87
CA VAL A 40 -1.62 7.15 3.62
C VAL A 40 -2.91 6.42 4.00
N LEU A 41 -2.85 5.09 4.08
CA LEU A 41 -3.94 4.29 4.64
C LEU A 41 -3.85 4.34 6.17
N THR A 42 -4.77 5.07 6.80
CA THR A 42 -4.85 5.15 8.26
C THR A 42 -5.84 4.13 8.79
N LEU A 43 -5.39 3.28 9.72
CA LEU A 43 -6.21 2.27 10.40
C LEU A 43 -6.10 2.45 11.92
N LEU A 44 -7.15 2.12 12.66
CA LEU A 44 -7.16 2.17 14.12
C LEU A 44 -6.45 0.93 14.69
N SER A 45 -5.62 1.10 15.70
CA SER A 45 -5.06 -0.05 16.43
C SER A 45 -6.14 -0.79 17.22
N LEU A 46 -5.83 -2.03 17.59
CA LEU A 46 -6.71 -2.93 18.36
C LEU A 46 -8.02 -3.28 17.65
N VAL A 47 -8.09 -3.06 16.33
CA VAL A 47 -9.18 -3.47 15.46
C VAL A 47 -8.69 -4.54 14.48
N ILE A 48 -9.54 -5.53 14.21
CA ILE A 48 -9.29 -6.55 13.19
C ILE A 48 -9.85 -6.04 11.87
N TYR A 49 -8.99 -5.89 10.88
CA TYR A 49 -9.36 -5.54 9.52
C TYR A 49 -9.29 -6.76 8.61
N LYS A 50 -10.26 -6.88 7.71
CA LYS A 50 -10.22 -7.80 6.59
C LYS A 50 -9.98 -6.99 5.33
N LEU A 51 -8.84 -7.23 4.69
CA LEU A 51 -8.43 -6.54 3.48
C LEU A 51 -8.63 -7.47 2.28
N TRP A 52 -9.22 -6.93 1.23
CA TRP A 52 -9.35 -7.59 -0.07
C TRP A 52 -8.38 -6.96 -1.05
N LEU A 53 -7.55 -7.82 -1.64
CA LEU A 53 -6.33 -7.45 -2.31
C LEU A 53 -6.37 -7.97 -3.75
N SER A 54 -6.30 -7.06 -4.72
CA SER A 54 -6.28 -7.38 -6.15
C SER A 54 -5.65 -6.25 -6.94
N ALA A 55 -5.42 -6.47 -8.23
CA ALA A 55 -4.84 -5.50 -9.15
C ALA A 55 -5.74 -5.33 -10.38
N VAL A 56 -5.56 -4.22 -11.09
CA VAL A 56 -6.35 -3.91 -12.29
C VAL A 56 -5.58 -4.20 -13.58
N ASP A 57 -4.26 -3.96 -13.59
CA ASP A 57 -3.43 -4.09 -14.79
C ASP A 57 -2.55 -5.34 -14.79
N VAL A 58 -1.43 -5.30 -14.07
CA VAL A 58 -0.44 -6.37 -13.98
C VAL A 58 -0.36 -6.89 -12.54
N ILE A 59 0.47 -7.91 -12.31
CA ILE A 59 0.70 -8.39 -10.95
C ILE A 59 1.53 -7.36 -10.18
N HIS A 60 1.10 -7.08 -8.96
CA HIS A 60 1.87 -6.34 -7.95
C HIS A 60 1.96 -7.21 -6.69
N SER A 61 2.70 -6.79 -5.67
CA SER A 61 2.67 -7.45 -4.36
C SER A 61 2.69 -6.42 -3.25
N PHE A 62 1.68 -6.45 -2.39
CA PHE A 62 1.60 -5.61 -1.20
C PHE A 62 2.45 -6.21 -0.09
N ALA A 63 3.54 -5.55 0.25
CA ALA A 63 4.48 -6.02 1.25
C ALA A 63 4.77 -4.94 2.29
N VAL A 64 4.52 -5.26 3.57
CA VAL A 64 4.83 -4.43 4.73
C VAL A 64 5.58 -5.32 5.73
N SER A 65 6.90 -5.29 5.66
CA SER A 65 7.77 -6.24 6.37
C SER A 65 7.62 -6.18 7.90
N SER A 66 7.42 -5.00 8.47
CA SER A 66 7.22 -4.83 9.93
C SER A 66 5.95 -5.50 10.46
N LEU A 67 4.97 -5.72 9.58
CA LEU A 67 3.73 -6.45 9.90
C LEU A 67 3.79 -7.92 9.44
N GLY A 68 4.91 -8.38 8.85
CA GLY A 68 5.04 -9.73 8.30
C GLY A 68 4.12 -9.99 7.12
N ILE A 69 3.69 -8.95 6.40
CA ILE A 69 2.76 -9.06 5.28
C ILE A 69 3.53 -9.07 3.97
N LYS A 70 3.24 -10.07 3.13
CA LYS A 70 3.51 -10.05 1.69
C LYS A 70 2.41 -10.83 0.99
N VAL A 71 1.62 -10.16 0.15
CA VAL A 71 0.52 -10.79 -0.60
C VAL A 71 0.48 -10.22 -2.02
N ASP A 72 0.50 -11.12 -3.00
CA ASP A 72 0.39 -10.74 -4.41
C ASP A 72 -1.00 -10.19 -4.71
N TRP A 73 -1.05 -9.11 -5.49
CA TRP A 73 -2.25 -8.49 -6.02
C TRP A 73 -2.32 -8.87 -7.49
N ILE A 74 -3.21 -9.82 -7.80
CA ILE A 74 -3.27 -10.48 -9.11
C ILE A 74 -4.55 -10.04 -9.82
N PRO A 75 -4.48 -9.54 -11.07
CA PRO A 75 -5.67 -9.20 -11.85
C PRO A 75 -6.61 -10.40 -11.99
N GLY A 76 -7.91 -10.17 -11.74
CA GLY A 76 -8.94 -11.21 -11.80
C GLY A 76 -8.96 -12.18 -10.60
N ARG A 77 -8.10 -12.00 -9.59
CA ARG A 77 -8.11 -12.75 -8.34
C ARG A 77 -8.17 -11.82 -7.14
N CYS A 78 -9.04 -12.12 -6.18
CA CYS A 78 -9.14 -11.38 -4.94
C CYS A 78 -8.54 -12.22 -3.80
N ASN A 79 -7.39 -11.80 -3.29
CA ASN A 79 -6.78 -12.38 -2.10
C ASN A 79 -7.35 -11.70 -0.85
N GLU A 80 -7.48 -12.46 0.23
CA GLU A 80 -7.93 -11.96 1.53
C GLU A 80 -6.76 -11.95 2.52
N LEU A 81 -6.63 -10.87 3.28
CA LEU A 81 -5.66 -10.72 4.36
C LEU A 81 -6.38 -10.22 5.61
N VAL A 82 -6.12 -10.86 6.74
CA VAL A 82 -6.57 -10.37 8.05
C VAL A 82 -5.42 -9.61 8.70
N LEU A 83 -5.67 -8.35 9.05
CA LEU A 83 -4.72 -7.45 9.67
C LEU A 83 -5.16 -7.10 11.09
N PHE A 84 -4.24 -7.18 12.03
CA PHE A 84 -4.40 -6.71 13.40
C PHE A 84 -3.08 -6.07 13.86
N SER A 85 -3.15 -4.87 14.43
CA SER A 85 -2.00 -4.22 15.07
C SER A 85 -2.37 -3.79 16.49
N SER A 86 -1.52 -4.13 17.45
CA SER A 86 -1.68 -3.71 18.85
C SER A 86 -1.07 -2.34 19.13
N ASN A 87 -0.18 -1.85 18.26
CA ASN A 87 0.56 -0.61 18.47
C ASN A 87 0.21 0.44 17.40
N ASN A 88 0.17 1.70 17.83
CA ASN A 88 0.12 2.83 16.91
C ASN A 88 1.52 3.08 16.35
N ALA A 89 1.70 2.88 15.05
CA ALA A 89 2.95 3.15 14.37
C ALA A 89 2.69 3.50 12.90
N THR A 90 3.56 4.32 12.33
CA THR A 90 3.70 4.42 10.88
C THR A 90 4.57 3.27 10.41
N VAL A 91 4.06 2.50 9.48
CA VAL A 91 4.77 1.38 8.85
C VAL A 91 4.88 1.64 7.37
N TYR A 92 5.96 1.16 6.77
CA TYR A 92 6.27 1.38 5.37
C TYR A 92 6.32 0.05 4.62
N GLY A 93 5.86 0.09 3.37
CA GLY A 93 6.00 -1.01 2.45
C GLY A 93 6.42 -0.57 1.06
N GLN A 94 6.69 -1.55 0.21
CA GLN A 94 6.94 -1.34 -1.22
C GLN A 94 6.34 -2.49 -2.02
N CYS A 95 6.07 -2.24 -3.30
CA CYS A 95 5.72 -3.31 -4.22
C CYS A 95 6.83 -4.38 -4.26
N SER A 96 6.46 -5.64 -4.13
CA SER A 96 7.41 -6.78 -4.09
C SER A 96 7.25 -7.78 -5.24
N GLU A 97 6.63 -7.34 -6.34
CA GLU A 97 6.50 -8.09 -7.59
C GLU A 97 6.75 -7.16 -8.78
N LEU A 98 7.59 -7.58 -9.74
CA LEU A 98 8.04 -6.72 -10.83
C LEU A 98 6.85 -6.29 -11.72
N CYS A 99 6.48 -5.01 -11.65
CA CYS A 99 5.28 -4.47 -12.31
C CYS A 99 5.57 -3.40 -13.38
N GLY A 100 6.81 -3.33 -13.89
CA GLY A 100 7.21 -2.42 -14.97
C GLY A 100 8.24 -1.37 -14.56
N VAL A 101 8.35 -0.31 -15.37
CA VAL A 101 9.45 0.69 -15.29
C VAL A 101 9.54 1.37 -13.92
N LEU A 102 8.40 1.76 -13.33
CA LEU A 102 8.38 2.44 -12.03
C LEU A 102 8.08 1.50 -10.86
N HIS A 103 8.40 0.21 -10.98
CA HIS A 103 8.18 -0.79 -9.93
C HIS A 103 8.74 -0.37 -8.55
N GLY A 104 9.92 0.27 -8.53
CA GLY A 104 10.56 0.76 -7.29
C GLY A 104 9.98 2.07 -6.73
N PHE A 105 8.96 2.66 -7.36
CA PHE A 105 8.45 4.01 -7.06
C PHE A 105 6.96 4.01 -6.67
N MET A 106 6.47 2.89 -6.11
CA MET A 106 5.10 2.77 -5.60
C MET A 106 5.09 2.24 -4.15
N PRO A 107 5.47 3.09 -3.18
CA PRO A 107 5.48 2.70 -1.77
C PRO A 107 4.08 2.51 -1.21
N ILE A 108 4.01 1.89 -0.04
CA ILE A 108 2.79 1.63 0.75
C ILE A 108 2.91 2.40 2.06
#